data_AF-A0A7K6AP45-F1
#
_entry.id   AF-A0A7K6AP45-F1
#
_cell.length_a   1.000
_cell.length_b   1.000
_cell.length_c   1.000
_cell.angle_alpha   90.00
_cell.angle_beta   90.00
_cell.angle_gamma   90.00
#
_symmetry.space_group_name_H-M   'P 1'
#
loop_
_entity.id
_entity.type
_entity.pdbx_description
1 polymer ?
#
loop_
_entity_poly.entity_id
_entity_poly.type
_entity_poly.pdbx_seq_one_letter_code
_entity_poly.pdbx_strand_id
1 'polypeptide(L)'
;LSITEFNISCRYGGVFHVEKNGRYSLTRPEAIELCRALNSTLATLEQLKRAHELGFETCRYGFVVGHIVIPRINPYHLCAANHTGVYKLSTNMTGRYDAYCYNETETKDKSCDPIEKLDTSFLSNQDEIVIDNADGSHFNVDGTRHTGESSTSGVDDENIGSGSNHDTTPMDTSVRRSSPSYYGSVTPVSQVPDHSSGG
;
A
#
# COMPACT_ATOMS: atom_id res chain seq x y z
N LEU A 1 0.02 -15.84 -18.71
CA LEU A 1 -0.54 -14.47 -18.73
C LEU A 1 0.14 -13.72 -17.61
N SER A 2 0.67 -12.52 -17.86
CA SER A 2 1.17 -11.66 -16.81
C SER A 2 -0.02 -10.99 -16.11
N ILE A 3 0.03 -10.94 -14.78
CA ILE A 3 -0.93 -10.16 -13.99
C ILE A 3 -0.32 -8.79 -13.75
N THR A 4 -1.09 -7.74 -14.05
CA THR A 4 -0.81 -6.36 -13.65
C THR A 4 -1.63 -6.05 -12.39
N GLU A 5 -0.95 -5.61 -11.35
CA GLU A 5 -1.52 -5.31 -10.04
C GLU A 5 -1.49 -3.79 -9.82
N PHE A 6 -2.62 -3.21 -9.43
CA PHE A 6 -2.72 -1.81 -9.03
C PHE A 6 -3.11 -1.69 -7.56
N ASN A 7 -2.16 -1.25 -6.74
CA ASN A 7 -2.42 -0.98 -5.32
C ASN A 7 -2.92 0.46 -5.15
N ILE A 8 -4.09 0.63 -4.55
CA ILE A 8 -4.81 1.90 -4.45
C ILE A 8 -5.06 2.26 -2.98
N SER A 9 -4.57 3.44 -2.58
CA SER A 9 -4.81 3.97 -1.23
C SER A 9 -6.22 4.54 -1.04
N CYS A 10 -6.63 4.79 0.21
CA CYS A 10 -7.78 5.66 0.48
C CYS A 10 -7.60 7.05 -0.18
N ARG A 11 -8.72 7.71 -0.49
CA ARG A 11 -8.76 9.10 -0.97
C ARG A 11 -8.79 10.05 0.21
N TYR A 12 -8.07 11.15 0.10
CA TYR A 12 -8.07 12.27 1.04
C TYR A 12 -8.33 13.55 0.25
N GLY A 13 -9.49 14.19 0.48
CA GLY A 13 -9.94 15.32 -0.34
C GLY A 13 -9.86 15.02 -1.83
N GLY A 14 -10.27 13.81 -2.24
CA GLY A 14 -10.21 13.30 -3.61
C GLY A 14 -8.85 12.79 -4.08
N VAL A 15 -7.74 13.05 -3.39
CA VAL A 15 -6.40 12.57 -3.80
C VAL A 15 -6.12 11.17 -3.27
N PHE A 16 -5.57 10.30 -4.11
CA PHE A 16 -5.10 8.96 -3.74
C PHE A 16 -3.83 8.58 -4.50
N HIS A 17 -3.07 7.66 -3.92
CA HIS A 17 -1.88 7.05 -4.51
C HIS A 17 -2.26 5.77 -5.26
N VAL A 18 -1.57 5.53 -6.37
CA VAL A 18 -1.65 4.30 -7.16
C VAL A 18 -0.26 3.79 -7.48
N GLU A 19 0.02 2.54 -7.10
CA GLU A 19 1.26 1.82 -7.39
C GLU A 19 0.99 0.65 -8.35
N LYS A 20 1.90 0.45 -9.32
CA LYS A 20 1.81 -0.65 -10.29
C LYS A 20 2.84 -1.74 -9.99
N ASN A 21 2.38 -2.97 -9.80
CA ASN A 21 3.18 -4.19 -9.62
C ASN A 21 4.24 -4.09 -8.50
N GLY A 22 3.94 -3.41 -7.39
CA GLY A 22 4.82 -3.32 -6.21
C GLY A 22 6.15 -2.60 -6.45
N ARG A 23 6.29 -1.83 -7.54
CA ARG A 23 7.54 -1.15 -7.90
C ARG A 23 7.29 0.15 -8.68
N TYR A 24 8.25 1.06 -8.62
CA TYR A 24 8.25 2.25 -9.47
C TYR A 24 8.33 1.87 -10.94
N SER A 25 7.18 1.90 -11.61
CA SER A 25 7.05 1.35 -12.95
C SER A 25 6.18 2.17 -13.89
N LEU A 26 5.69 3.34 -13.50
CA LEU A 26 4.97 4.24 -14.42
C LEU A 26 5.91 5.32 -14.94
N THR A 27 5.82 5.62 -16.22
CA THR A 27 6.25 6.92 -16.78
C THR A 27 5.17 7.97 -16.54
N ARG A 28 5.49 9.26 -16.71
CA ARG A 28 4.49 10.33 -16.56
C ARG A 28 3.27 10.15 -17.50
N PRO A 29 3.44 9.85 -18.80
CA PRO A 29 2.28 9.57 -19.67
C PRO A 29 1.44 8.39 -19.19
N GLU A 30 2.08 7.27 -18.79
CA GLU A 30 1.36 6.10 -18.24
C GLU A 30 0.60 6.45 -16.95
N ALA A 31 1.17 7.28 -16.08
CA ALA A 31 0.49 7.75 -14.87
C ALA A 31 -0.74 8.62 -15.19
N ILE A 32 -0.67 9.46 -16.24
CA ILE A 32 -1.81 10.27 -16.69
C ILE A 32 -2.92 9.36 -17.22
N GLU A 33 -2.59 8.39 -18.08
CA GLU A 33 -3.59 7.44 -18.60
C GLU A 33 -4.19 6.57 -17.50
N LEU A 34 -3.38 6.13 -16.53
CA LEU A 34 -3.86 5.35 -15.40
C LEU A 34 -4.84 6.14 -14.53
N CYS A 35 -4.55 7.42 -14.22
CA CYS A 35 -5.51 8.25 -13.50
C CYS A 35 -6.82 8.41 -14.29
N ARG A 36 -6.77 8.59 -15.61
CA ARG A 36 -7.98 8.67 -16.44
C ARG A 36 -8.78 7.37 -16.42
N ALA A 37 -8.12 6.23 -16.54
CA ALA A 37 -8.75 4.92 -16.44
C ALA A 37 -9.48 4.72 -15.09
N LEU A 38 -9.00 5.38 -14.03
CA LEU A 38 -9.60 5.42 -12.69
C LEU A 38 -10.62 6.55 -12.51
N ASN A 39 -11.22 7.05 -13.61
CA ASN A 39 -12.16 8.18 -13.62
C ASN A 39 -11.64 9.41 -12.85
N SER A 40 -10.33 9.65 -12.96
CA SER A 40 -9.61 10.65 -12.19
C SER A 40 -8.64 11.42 -13.09
N THR A 41 -7.99 12.43 -12.54
CA THR A 41 -6.91 13.17 -13.20
C THR A 41 -5.63 13.06 -12.40
N LEU A 42 -4.49 13.42 -12.99
CA LEU A 42 -3.27 13.56 -12.20
C LEU A 42 -3.46 14.72 -11.22
N ALA A 43 -3.23 14.47 -9.93
CA ALA A 43 -3.45 15.48 -8.91
C ALA A 43 -2.56 16.72 -9.14
N THR A 44 -3.10 17.91 -8.88
CA THR A 44 -2.30 19.13 -8.80
C THR A 44 -1.51 19.17 -7.49
N LEU A 45 -0.47 19.99 -7.44
CA LEU A 45 0.28 20.19 -6.20
C LEU A 45 -0.60 20.76 -5.08
N GLU A 46 -1.56 21.62 -5.41
CA GLU A 46 -2.48 22.24 -4.45
C GLU A 46 -3.45 21.21 -3.87
N GLN A 47 -4.02 20.35 -4.73
CA GLN A 47 -4.86 19.23 -4.29
C GLN A 47 -4.08 18.28 -3.37
N LEU A 48 -2.83 17.94 -3.71
CA LEU A 48 -2.01 17.08 -2.86
C LEU A 48 -1.65 17.75 -1.52
N LYS A 49 -1.39 19.06 -1.50
CA LYS A 49 -1.18 19.79 -0.24
C LYS A 49 -2.44 19.75 0.63
N ARG A 50 -3.62 19.94 0.05
CA ARG A 50 -4.89 19.84 0.77
C ARG A 50 -5.10 18.42 1.33
N ALA A 51 -4.80 17.38 0.54
CA ALA A 51 -4.85 16.00 1.01
C ALA A 51 -3.87 15.74 2.17
N HIS A 52 -2.66 16.31 2.10
CA HIS A 52 -1.66 16.22 3.16
C HIS A 52 -2.15 16.83 4.48
N GLU A 53 -2.81 17.99 4.43
CA GLU A 53 -3.47 18.59 5.61
C GLU A 53 -4.56 17.70 6.22
N LEU A 54 -5.20 16.87 5.38
CA LEU A 54 -6.21 15.89 5.79
C LEU A 54 -5.62 14.58 6.33
N GLY A 55 -4.29 14.45 6.39
CA GLY A 55 -3.61 13.26 6.91
C GLY A 55 -3.01 12.34 5.84
N PHE A 56 -2.96 12.75 4.58
CA PHE A 56 -2.39 11.94 3.52
C PHE A 56 -0.85 11.96 3.54
N GLU A 57 -0.24 10.80 3.79
CA GLU A 57 1.19 10.58 3.66
C GLU A 57 1.48 9.22 3.01
N THR A 58 2.63 9.12 2.32
CA THR A 58 3.12 7.85 1.75
C THR A 58 4.63 7.74 1.96
N CYS A 59 5.20 6.57 1.68
CA CYS A 59 6.64 6.40 1.54
C CYS A 59 7.07 6.25 0.06
N ARG A 60 6.30 6.86 -0.85
CA ARG A 60 6.43 6.60 -2.29
C ARG A 60 6.53 7.90 -3.08
N TYR A 61 7.48 7.95 -4.01
CA TYR A 61 7.52 9.01 -5.01
C TYR A 61 6.47 8.76 -6.08
N GLY A 62 5.68 9.78 -6.38
CA GLY A 62 4.64 9.69 -7.40
C GLY A 62 4.50 10.98 -8.21
N PHE A 63 4.00 10.84 -9.43
CA PHE A 63 3.72 11.97 -10.29
C PHE A 63 2.53 12.79 -9.78
N VAL A 64 2.69 14.11 -9.85
CA VAL A 64 1.63 15.12 -9.84
C VAL A 64 1.82 16.03 -11.07
N VAL A 65 0.89 16.94 -11.32
CA VAL A 65 1.06 17.94 -12.40
C VAL A 65 2.38 18.70 -12.21
N GLY A 66 3.28 18.58 -13.19
CA GLY A 66 4.58 19.26 -13.24
C GLY A 66 5.70 18.70 -12.33
N HIS A 67 5.39 17.87 -11.33
CA HIS A 67 6.37 17.42 -10.34
C HIS A 67 6.33 15.92 -10.07
N ILE A 68 7.35 15.43 -9.36
CA ILE A 68 7.38 14.14 -8.69
C ILE A 68 7.56 14.45 -7.21
N VAL A 69 6.69 13.89 -6.38
CA VAL A 69 6.57 14.31 -4.98
C VAL A 69 6.37 13.12 -4.06
N ILE A 70 6.60 13.34 -2.77
CA ILE A 70 6.27 12.43 -1.68
C ILE A 70 5.67 13.26 -0.52
N PRO A 71 4.40 13.06 -0.15
CA PRO A 71 3.78 13.70 1.00
C PRO A 71 4.19 12.95 2.28
N ARG A 72 4.79 13.66 3.25
CA ARG A 72 5.23 13.11 4.54
C ARG A 72 4.67 13.90 5.70
N ILE A 73 4.01 13.24 6.65
CA ILE A 73 3.58 13.89 7.90
C ILE A 73 4.59 13.57 8.99
N ASN A 74 4.88 12.28 9.15
CA ASN A 74 5.82 11.80 10.15
C ASN A 74 7.23 11.70 9.55
N PRO A 75 8.29 12.17 10.25
CA PRO A 75 9.65 11.98 9.77
C PRO A 75 10.02 10.49 9.77
N TYR A 76 10.58 10.01 8.66
CA TYR A 76 11.14 8.66 8.58
C TYR A 76 12.37 8.63 7.69
N HIS A 77 13.46 8.04 8.18
CA HIS A 77 14.77 8.11 7.53
C HIS A 77 14.80 7.47 6.13
N LEU A 78 13.95 6.46 5.84
CA LEU A 78 13.86 5.87 4.51
C LEU A 78 12.86 6.57 3.58
N CYS A 79 11.98 7.44 4.10
CA CYS A 79 11.04 8.21 3.28
C CYS A 79 11.53 9.66 3.18
N ALA A 80 12.12 10.03 2.03
CA ALA A 80 12.64 11.37 1.79
C ALA A 80 13.60 11.87 2.89
N ALA A 81 14.43 11.00 3.46
CA ALA A 81 15.47 11.36 4.44
C ALA A 81 14.97 12.23 5.61
N ASN A 82 13.87 11.81 6.28
CA ASN A 82 13.21 12.52 7.38
C ASN A 82 12.51 13.84 7.01
N HIS A 83 12.42 14.23 5.74
CA HIS A 83 11.64 15.41 5.35
C HIS A 83 10.15 15.24 5.68
N THR A 84 9.51 16.33 6.10
CA THR A 84 8.05 16.45 6.26
C THR A 84 7.49 17.48 5.28
N GLY A 85 6.17 17.47 5.10
CA GLY A 85 5.47 18.23 4.07
C GLY A 85 5.45 17.51 2.72
N VAL A 86 5.15 18.25 1.66
CA VAL A 86 5.17 17.73 0.28
C VAL A 86 6.57 17.94 -0.31
N TYR A 87 7.44 16.93 -0.16
CA TYR A 87 8.79 16.97 -0.69
C TYR A 87 8.78 16.79 -2.21
N LYS A 88 9.45 17.69 -2.93
CA LYS A 88 9.60 17.65 -4.39
C LYS A 88 10.94 17.03 -4.75
N LEU A 89 10.92 16.00 -5.58
CA LEU A 89 12.14 15.42 -6.12
C LEU A 89 12.78 16.38 -7.14
N SER A 90 14.05 16.72 -6.94
CA SER A 90 14.79 17.69 -7.78
C SER A 90 15.62 17.03 -8.89
N THR A 91 15.81 15.72 -8.87
CA THR A 91 16.62 14.95 -9.81
C THR A 91 15.84 13.75 -10.37
N ASN A 92 16.35 13.10 -11.42
CA ASN A 92 15.74 11.90 -12.02
C ASN A 92 14.28 12.09 -12.47
N MET A 93 13.94 13.28 -12.98
CA MET A 93 12.57 13.60 -13.40
C MET A 93 12.06 12.79 -14.62
N THR A 94 12.95 12.05 -15.27
CA THR A 94 12.66 11.11 -16.37
C THR A 94 12.54 9.66 -15.89
N GLY A 95 12.71 9.41 -14.59
CA GLY A 95 12.57 8.10 -13.98
C GLY A 95 11.14 7.56 -14.01
N ARG A 96 11.00 6.29 -13.64
CA ARG A 96 9.69 5.67 -13.38
C ARG A 96 9.33 5.84 -11.91
N TYR A 97 8.06 6.06 -11.63
CA TYR A 97 7.51 6.32 -10.29
C TYR A 97 6.08 5.78 -10.18
N ASP A 98 5.40 6.09 -9.09
CA ASP A 98 3.96 5.86 -8.90
C ASP A 98 3.14 7.08 -9.38
N ALA A 99 1.84 7.09 -9.14
CA ALA A 99 0.97 8.22 -9.46
C ALA A 99 0.20 8.72 -8.22
N TYR A 100 -0.08 10.03 -8.19
CA TYR A 100 -1.11 10.61 -7.35
C TYR A 100 -2.26 11.07 -8.24
N CYS A 101 -3.42 10.44 -8.09
CA CYS A 101 -4.62 10.75 -8.84
C CYS A 101 -5.60 11.56 -7.99
N TYR A 102 -6.46 12.33 -8.64
CA TYR A 102 -7.49 13.15 -8.03
C TYR A 102 -8.85 12.83 -8.64
N ASN A 103 -9.79 12.40 -7.81
CA ASN A 103 -11.19 12.20 -8.17
C ASN A 103 -11.99 13.44 -7.74
N GLU A 104 -12.47 14.20 -8.72
CA GLU A 104 -13.25 15.43 -8.50
C GLU A 104 -14.64 15.18 -7.90
N THR A 105 -15.18 13.97 -8.06
CA THR A 105 -16.50 13.60 -7.52
C THR A 105 -16.46 13.23 -6.04
N GLU A 106 -15.27 13.02 -5.48
CA GLU A 106 -15.10 12.71 -4.06
C GLU A 106 -15.20 13.98 -3.21
N THR A 107 -16.22 14.02 -2.36
CA THR A 107 -16.54 15.18 -1.52
C THR A 107 -16.17 14.97 -0.05
N LYS A 108 -15.84 13.74 0.36
CA LYS A 108 -15.44 13.42 1.72
C LYS A 108 -13.99 13.84 1.97
N ASP A 109 -13.69 14.27 3.19
CA ASP A 109 -12.31 14.54 3.63
C ASP A 109 -11.44 13.28 3.55
N LYS A 110 -12.01 12.10 3.88
CA LYS A 110 -11.37 10.80 3.71
C LYS A 110 -12.39 9.76 3.28
N SER A 111 -12.03 8.95 2.30
CA SER A 111 -12.87 7.90 1.73
C SER A 111 -12.03 6.67 1.42
N CYS A 112 -12.42 5.51 1.95
CA CYS A 112 -11.74 4.24 1.71
C CYS A 112 -12.64 3.24 0.97
N ASP A 113 -13.77 3.69 0.42
CA ASP A 113 -14.70 2.86 -0.36
C ASP A 113 -13.94 2.24 -1.56
N PRO A 114 -14.12 0.95 -1.90
CA PRO A 114 -13.28 0.31 -2.92
C PRO A 114 -13.49 0.91 -4.32
N ILE A 115 -12.42 0.93 -5.12
CA ILE A 115 -12.51 1.10 -6.57
C ILE A 115 -12.77 -0.27 -7.16
N GLU A 116 -13.96 -0.44 -7.72
CA GLU A 116 -14.39 -1.73 -8.25
C GLU A 116 -14.08 -1.87 -9.75
N LYS A 117 -13.96 -0.75 -10.48
CA LYS A 117 -13.88 -0.77 -11.95
C LYS A 117 -12.80 0.17 -12.48
N LEU A 118 -12.26 -0.22 -13.62
CA LEU A 118 -11.24 0.51 -14.35
C LEU A 118 -11.65 0.58 -15.82
N ASP A 119 -11.63 1.78 -16.41
CA ASP A 119 -11.85 1.93 -17.84
C ASP A 119 -10.59 1.48 -18.61
N THR A 120 -10.63 0.25 -19.09
CA THR A 120 -9.52 -0.38 -19.81
C THR A 120 -9.33 0.16 -21.23
N SER A 121 -10.20 1.03 -21.74
CA SER A 121 -10.04 1.63 -23.07
C SER A 121 -8.71 2.38 -23.22
N PHE A 122 -8.10 2.78 -22.11
CA PHE A 122 -6.81 3.48 -22.05
C PHE A 122 -5.60 2.57 -21.76
N LEU A 123 -5.81 1.27 -21.48
CA LEU A 123 -4.76 0.33 -21.09
C LEU A 123 -4.58 -0.71 -22.20
N SER A 124 -3.42 -0.71 -22.86
CA SER A 124 -3.15 -1.61 -23.99
C SER A 124 -3.19 -3.08 -23.56
N ASN A 125 -3.98 -3.87 -24.29
CA ASN A 125 -4.39 -5.24 -23.97
C ASN A 125 -3.23 -6.27 -23.99
N GLN A 126 -3.06 -7.01 -22.89
CA GLN A 126 -2.67 -8.45 -22.85
C GLN A 126 -2.53 -9.03 -21.43
N ASP A 127 -2.63 -8.19 -20.40
CA ASP A 127 -2.49 -8.62 -19.00
C ASP A 127 -3.86 -8.73 -18.29
N GLU A 128 -3.98 -9.72 -17.42
CA GLU A 128 -5.02 -9.73 -16.40
C GLU A 128 -4.72 -8.59 -15.42
N ILE A 129 -5.71 -7.75 -15.11
CA ILE A 129 -5.52 -6.60 -14.23
C ILE A 129 -6.32 -6.82 -12.94
N VAL A 130 -5.63 -6.70 -11.82
CA VAL A 130 -6.19 -6.76 -10.47
C VAL A 130 -6.03 -5.40 -9.79
N ILE A 131 -7.08 -4.96 -9.10
CA ILE A 131 -7.13 -3.74 -8.31
C ILE A 131 -7.15 -4.14 -6.83
N ASP A 132 -6.13 -3.72 -6.09
CA ASP A 132 -5.96 -3.98 -4.67
C ASP A 132 -6.26 -2.72 -3.89
N ASN A 133 -7.39 -2.73 -3.20
CA ASN A 133 -7.87 -1.58 -2.46
C ASN A 133 -7.30 -1.56 -1.04
N ALA A 134 -7.25 -0.36 -0.46
CA ALA A 134 -6.80 -0.15 0.91
C ALA A 134 -7.61 -0.90 1.99
N ASP A 135 -8.85 -1.30 1.69
CA ASP A 135 -9.69 -2.11 2.58
C ASP A 135 -9.39 -3.63 2.50
N GLY A 136 -8.46 -4.03 1.63
CA GLY A 136 -8.09 -5.42 1.37
C GLY A 136 -8.97 -6.12 0.34
N SER A 137 -9.89 -5.41 -0.32
CA SER A 137 -10.70 -5.98 -1.40
C SER A 137 -9.94 -5.98 -2.74
N HIS A 138 -10.14 -7.06 -3.49
CA HIS A 138 -9.51 -7.30 -4.79
C HIS A 138 -10.57 -7.35 -5.88
N PHE A 139 -10.40 -6.58 -6.95
CA PHE A 139 -11.34 -6.51 -8.06
C PHE A 139 -10.65 -6.71 -9.40
N ASN A 140 -11.31 -7.42 -10.31
CA ASN A 140 -10.99 -7.40 -11.72
C ASN A 140 -11.50 -6.11 -12.36
N VAL A 141 -10.98 -5.77 -13.53
CA VAL A 141 -11.37 -4.55 -14.27
C VAL A 141 -12.85 -4.45 -14.62
N ASP A 142 -13.55 -5.59 -14.71
CA ASP A 142 -14.98 -5.65 -15.04
C ASP A 142 -15.90 -5.40 -13.82
N GLY A 143 -15.34 -5.26 -12.62
CA GLY A 143 -16.09 -5.11 -11.38
C GLY A 143 -16.40 -6.41 -10.66
N THR A 144 -15.99 -7.56 -11.19
CA THR A 144 -16.09 -8.82 -10.44
C THR A 144 -15.02 -8.84 -9.35
N ARG A 145 -15.38 -9.38 -8.18
CA ARG A 145 -14.40 -9.63 -7.12
C ARG A 145 -13.36 -10.62 -7.65
N HIS A 146 -12.09 -10.27 -7.53
CA HIS A 146 -11.01 -11.16 -7.90
C HIS A 146 -10.88 -12.24 -6.81
N THR A 147 -11.45 -13.41 -7.07
CA THR A 147 -11.21 -14.61 -6.26
C THR A 147 -9.91 -15.24 -6.72
N GLY A 148 -8.77 -14.67 -6.33
CA GLY A 148 -7.53 -15.42 -6.30
C GLY A 148 -7.72 -16.59 -5.33
N GLU A 149 -7.24 -17.78 -5.67
CA GLU A 149 -7.31 -18.98 -4.81
C GLU A 149 -6.65 -18.72 -3.44
N SER A 150 -7.37 -18.11 -2.50
CA SER A 150 -7.30 -18.52 -1.11
C SER A 150 -8.23 -19.72 -0.96
N SER A 151 -7.81 -20.84 -1.53
CA SER A 151 -8.24 -22.15 -1.07
C SER A 151 -7.65 -22.36 0.33
N THR A 152 -8.19 -21.67 1.34
CA THR A 152 -8.47 -22.38 2.57
C THR A 152 -9.71 -23.21 2.26
N SER A 153 -9.49 -24.39 1.68
CA SER A 153 -10.50 -25.42 1.50
C SER A 153 -11.33 -25.53 2.77
N GLY A 154 -12.65 -25.43 2.61
CA GLY A 154 -13.60 -25.55 3.70
C GLY A 154 -13.40 -26.82 4.52
N VAL A 155 -13.76 -26.71 5.79
CA VAL A 155 -14.17 -27.87 6.59
C VAL A 155 -15.57 -27.54 7.08
N ASP A 156 -16.53 -27.66 6.17
CA ASP A 156 -17.91 -27.89 6.56
C ASP A 156 -18.06 -29.41 6.69
N ASP A 157 -18.00 -29.93 7.92
CA ASP A 157 -18.46 -31.29 8.23
C ASP A 157 -19.44 -31.21 9.40
N GLU A 158 -20.71 -31.01 9.06
CA GLU A 158 -21.84 -31.42 9.90
C GLU A 158 -21.95 -32.95 9.81
N ASN A 159 -21.56 -33.69 10.86
CA ASN A 159 -21.95 -35.08 11.01
C ASN A 159 -22.33 -35.42 12.46
N ILE A 160 -23.54 -35.94 12.61
CA ILE A 160 -24.19 -36.38 13.85
C ILE A 160 -23.96 -37.89 14.03
N GLY A 161 -23.59 -38.35 15.24
CA GLY A 161 -23.88 -39.74 15.67
C GLY A 161 -22.97 -40.42 16.70
N SER A 162 -23.36 -40.34 17.97
CA SER A 162 -23.41 -41.36 19.04
C SER A 162 -22.27 -42.37 19.33
N GLY A 163 -21.65 -42.20 20.53
CA GLY A 163 -21.62 -43.20 21.62
C GLY A 163 -20.48 -44.24 21.70
N SER A 164 -19.64 -44.17 22.75
CA SER A 164 -19.47 -45.19 23.82
C SER A 164 -18.19 -44.99 24.64
N ASN A 165 -18.28 -45.23 25.95
CA ASN A 165 -17.24 -45.05 26.97
C ASN A 165 -16.21 -46.21 27.01
N HIS A 166 -14.95 -45.91 27.34
CA HIS A 166 -14.21 -46.56 28.45
C HIS A 166 -12.85 -45.87 28.73
N ASP A 167 -12.76 -45.34 29.96
CA ASP A 167 -11.65 -45.33 30.94
C ASP A 167 -10.20 -45.72 30.52
N THR A 168 -9.19 -44.85 30.74
CA THR A 168 -8.35 -44.78 31.97
C THR A 168 -7.14 -43.83 31.84
N THR A 169 -7.09 -42.84 32.74
CA THR A 169 -5.92 -42.19 33.43
C THR A 169 -4.87 -41.31 32.68
N PRO A 170 -4.27 -40.33 33.41
CA PRO A 170 -3.79 -39.07 32.83
C PRO A 170 -2.26 -38.88 32.90
N MET A 171 -1.69 -38.12 31.95
CA MET A 171 -0.45 -37.37 32.18
C MET A 171 -0.47 -36.05 31.42
N ASP A 172 -0.25 -35.00 32.20
CA ASP A 172 -0.11 -33.59 31.89
C ASP A 172 1.14 -33.31 31.03
N THR A 173 1.01 -32.50 30.00
CA THR A 173 2.07 -31.55 29.60
C THR A 173 1.46 -30.41 28.78
N SER A 174 1.24 -29.31 29.49
CA SER A 174 0.97 -28.00 28.91
C SER A 174 2.16 -27.50 28.09
N VAL A 175 2.07 -27.47 26.75
CA VAL A 175 2.99 -26.68 25.91
C VAL A 175 2.18 -25.82 24.96
N ARG A 176 1.92 -24.58 25.40
CA ARG A 176 1.52 -23.47 24.52
C ARG A 176 2.67 -23.21 23.54
N ARG A 177 2.45 -23.48 22.26
CA ARG A 177 3.36 -23.10 21.18
C ARG A 177 3.05 -21.66 20.77
N SER A 178 3.60 -20.70 21.51
CA SER A 178 3.62 -19.30 21.10
C SER A 178 4.77 -19.07 20.12
N SER A 179 4.43 -18.62 18.92
CA SER A 179 5.38 -18.17 17.89
C SER A 179 6.25 -17.01 18.40
N PRO A 180 7.53 -16.90 18.00
CA PRO A 180 8.40 -15.82 18.46
C PRO A 180 8.11 -14.51 17.71
N SER A 181 7.78 -13.47 18.46
CA SER A 181 7.77 -12.08 18.01
C SER A 181 9.21 -11.56 17.82
N TYR A 182 9.54 -11.16 16.59
CA TYR A 182 10.84 -10.58 16.21
C TYR A 182 10.89 -9.09 16.60
N TYR A 183 11.14 -8.81 17.88
CA TYR A 183 11.57 -7.47 18.33
C TYR A 183 12.89 -7.64 19.08
N GLY A 184 14.00 -7.38 18.38
CA GLY A 184 15.33 -7.26 18.97
C GLY A 184 15.47 -5.92 19.67
N SER A 185 15.60 -5.99 20.98
CA SER A 185 15.82 -4.91 21.93
C SER A 185 17.16 -4.19 21.76
N VAL A 186 17.12 -2.90 22.09
CA VAL A 186 18.19 -1.90 22.19
C VAL A 186 19.34 -2.36 23.11
N THR A 187 20.58 -2.16 22.69
CA THR A 187 21.78 -2.26 23.55
C THR A 187 22.28 -0.87 23.99
N PRO A 188 22.74 -0.69 25.25
CA PRO A 188 23.19 0.59 25.79
C PRO A 188 24.69 0.89 25.51
N VAL A 189 24.99 2.17 25.68
CA VAL A 189 26.26 2.92 25.52
C VAL A 189 27.48 2.26 26.21
N SER A 190 28.66 2.39 25.61
CA SER A 190 29.96 2.29 26.30
C SER A 190 30.92 3.40 25.87
N GLN A 191 31.65 3.88 26.88
CA GLN A 191 32.46 5.10 26.93
C GLN A 191 33.80 5.04 26.15
N VAL A 192 34.28 6.25 25.90
CA VAL A 192 35.57 6.72 25.32
C VAL A 192 36.82 6.06 25.93
N PRO A 193 37.99 6.21 25.27
CA PRO A 193 39.02 7.04 25.91
C PRO A 193 39.71 8.07 25.00
N ASP A 194 40.10 9.16 25.66
CA ASP A 194 40.95 10.26 25.20
C ASP A 194 42.32 9.82 24.69
N HIS A 195 42.80 10.48 23.62
CA HIS A 195 44.23 10.73 23.46
C HIS A 195 44.46 12.13 22.88
N SER A 196 44.81 13.06 23.77
CA SER A 196 45.61 14.24 23.44
C SER A 196 47.10 13.91 23.55
N SER A 197 47.90 14.35 22.58
CA SER A 197 49.32 14.63 22.74
C SER A 197 49.70 15.76 21.79
N GLY A 198 50.09 16.88 22.38
CA GLY A 198 50.70 18.01 21.68
C GLY A 198 52.21 17.83 21.55
N GLY A 199 52.78 18.56 20.58
CA GLY A 199 54.21 18.68 20.27
C GLY A 199 54.36 19.50 19.01
#